data_AF-A0A3D2NJL5-F1
#
_entry.id   AF-A0A3D2NJL5-F1
#
_cell.length_a   1.000
_cell.length_b   1.000
_cell.length_c   1.000
_cell.angle_alpha   90.00
_cell.angle_beta   90.00
_cell.angle_gamma   90.00
#
_symmetry.space_group_name_H-M   'P 1'
#
loop_
_entity.id
_entity.type
_entity.pdbx_description
1 polymer ?
#
loop_
_entity_poly.entity_id
_entity_poly.type
_entity_poly.pdbx_seq_one_letter_code
_entity_poly.pdbx_strand_id
1 'polypeptide(L)'
;DVRPGEVLAIAGVQGNGQTEIVDAMVGLAGRTEGSIRLNGVELVGKSVRAILDEGVGFVPEDRKEDGLVGSFSVAENLILDRSADPAFVSAGTIRRNVLDEFARERIREYDIRTQGPDTPAGTLSGGNQQ
;
A
#
# COMPACT_ATOMS: atom_id res chain seq x y z
N ASP A 1 2.64 -22.36 -1.09
CA ASP A 1 1.40 -22.01 -1.81
C ASP A 1 0.33 -21.56 -0.84
N VAL A 2 -0.45 -20.57 -1.25
CA VAL A 2 -1.67 -20.08 -0.59
C VAL A 2 -2.73 -19.95 -1.68
N ARG A 3 -3.94 -20.45 -1.44
CA ARG A 3 -5.01 -20.46 -2.44
C ARG A 3 -5.93 -19.25 -2.29
N PRO A 4 -6.72 -18.90 -3.34
CA PRO A 4 -7.72 -17.85 -3.24
C PRO A 4 -8.66 -18.08 -2.05
N GLY A 5 -8.83 -17.05 -1.21
CA GLY A 5 -9.69 -17.09 -0.03
C GLY A 5 -9.05 -17.65 1.24
N GLU A 6 -7.78 -18.08 1.20
CA GLU A 6 -7.06 -18.54 2.39
C GLU A 6 -6.36 -17.39 3.11
N VAL A 7 -6.28 -17.51 4.44
CA VAL A 7 -5.47 -16.64 5.30
C VAL A 7 -4.32 -17.47 5.86
N LEU A 8 -3.10 -17.13 5.48
CA LEU A 8 -1.88 -17.75 6.01
C LEU A 8 -1.26 -16.83 7.07
N ALA A 9 -0.96 -17.40 8.24
CA ALA A 9 -0.18 -16.73 9.27
C ALA A 9 1.25 -17.32 9.32
N ILE A 10 2.26 -16.45 9.28
CA ILE A 10 3.66 -16.79 9.53
C ILE A 10 4.02 -16.25 10.91
N ALA A 11 4.40 -17.14 11.83
CA ALA A 11 4.71 -16.78 13.21
C ALA A 11 6.07 -17.35 13.63
N GLY A 12 6.76 -16.63 14.51
CA GLY A 12 8.07 -17.01 15.04
C GLY A 12 8.56 -15.97 16.04
N VAL A 13 9.72 -16.23 16.66
CA VAL A 13 10.39 -15.24 17.52
C VAL A 13 10.95 -14.11 16.64
N GLN A 14 11.11 -12.92 17.20
CA GLN A 14 11.73 -11.78 16.51
C GLN A 14 13.12 -12.16 15.98
N GLY A 15 13.42 -11.78 14.74
CA GLY A 15 14.69 -12.08 14.07
C GLY A 15 14.72 -13.42 13.31
N ASN A 16 13.57 -14.09 13.18
CA ASN A 16 13.47 -15.35 12.41
C ASN A 16 13.14 -15.13 10.92
N GLY A 17 13.23 -13.91 10.40
CA GLY A 17 13.06 -13.66 8.97
C GLY A 17 11.66 -13.28 8.52
N GLN A 18 10.70 -13.03 9.42
CA GLN A 18 9.30 -12.75 9.03
C GLN A 18 9.21 -11.48 8.20
N THR A 19 9.86 -10.40 8.65
CA THR A 19 9.91 -9.12 7.93
C THR A 19 10.69 -9.28 6.63
N GLU A 20 11.82 -9.99 6.64
CA GLU A 20 12.66 -10.23 5.47
C GLU A 20 11.94 -11.04 4.38
N ILE A 21 11.07 -11.98 4.76
CA ILE A 21 10.21 -12.69 3.82
C ILE A 21 9.22 -11.72 3.17
N VAL A 22 8.58 -10.87 3.97
CA VAL A 22 7.62 -9.89 3.46
C VAL A 22 8.30 -8.89 2.52
N ASP A 23 9.46 -8.35 2.91
CA ASP A 23 10.27 -7.45 2.09
C ASP A 23 10.70 -8.10 0.77
N ALA A 24 11.06 -9.38 0.79
CA ALA A 24 11.37 -10.13 -0.42
C ALA A 24 10.15 -10.29 -1.33
N MET A 25 8.95 -10.49 -0.77
CA MET A 25 7.70 -10.60 -1.53
C MET A 25 7.29 -9.29 -2.21
N VAL A 26 7.55 -8.15 -1.57
CA VAL A 26 7.19 -6.83 -2.10
C VAL A 26 8.32 -6.12 -2.85
N GLY A 27 9.49 -6.76 -2.98
CA GLY A 27 10.62 -6.23 -3.73
C GLY A 27 11.43 -5.14 -3.01
N LEU A 28 11.34 -5.08 -1.67
CA LEU A 28 12.14 -4.20 -0.81
C LEU A 28 13.50 -4.83 -0.45
N ALA A 29 13.60 -6.16 -0.49
CA ALA A 29 14.87 -6.85 -0.27
C ALA A 29 15.85 -6.63 -1.44
N GLY A 30 17.12 -6.33 -1.13
CA GLY A 30 18.11 -5.97 -2.15
C GLY A 30 18.52 -7.12 -3.09
N ARG A 31 18.72 -8.33 -2.58
CA ARG A 31 19.01 -9.53 -3.38
C ARG A 31 18.21 -10.70 -2.82
N THR A 32 17.29 -11.22 -3.62
CA THR A 32 16.46 -12.38 -3.29
C THR A 32 16.79 -13.52 -4.24
N GLU A 33 17.05 -14.69 -3.69
CA GLU A 33 17.21 -15.94 -4.42
C GLU A 33 15.95 -16.81 -4.26
N GLY A 34 15.66 -17.67 -5.24
CA GLY A 34 14.44 -18.49 -5.25
C GLY A 34 13.35 -17.91 -6.16
N SER A 35 12.08 -18.21 -5.83
CA SER A 35 10.93 -17.85 -6.66
C SER A 35 9.74 -17.49 -5.77
N ILE A 36 9.02 -16.44 -6.17
CA ILE A 36 7.79 -15.98 -5.54
C ILE A 36 6.79 -15.74 -6.67
N ARG A 37 5.65 -16.42 -6.64
CA ARG A 37 4.68 -16.39 -7.74
C ARG A 37 3.30 -15.99 -7.26
N LEU A 38 2.69 -15.05 -7.96
CA LEU A 38 1.27 -14.71 -7.82
C LEU A 38 0.55 -15.12 -9.10
N ASN A 39 -0.43 -16.03 -9.01
CA ASN A 39 -1.19 -16.52 -10.17
C ASN A 39 -0.30 -17.01 -11.33
N GLY A 40 0.84 -17.62 -11.01
CA GLY A 40 1.83 -18.11 -11.98
C GLY A 40 2.84 -17.08 -12.49
N VAL A 41 2.64 -15.79 -12.15
CA VAL A 41 3.56 -14.71 -12.52
C VAL A 41 4.69 -14.62 -11.50
N GLU A 42 5.93 -14.66 -11.99
CA GLU A 42 7.13 -14.49 -11.17
C GLU A 42 7.26 -13.03 -10.67
N LEU A 43 7.53 -12.87 -9.38
CA LEU A 43 7.69 -11.56 -8.72
C LEU A 43 9.16 -11.23 -8.42
N VAL A 44 10.01 -12.24 -8.22
CA VAL A 44 11.43 -12.01 -7.90
C VAL A 44 12.12 -11.24 -9.05
N GLY A 45 12.81 -10.15 -8.70
CA GLY A 45 13.51 -9.28 -9.64
C GLY A 45 12.63 -8.18 -10.27
N LYS A 46 11.32 -8.14 -9.98
CA LYS A 46 10.48 -7.00 -10.33
C LYS A 46 10.73 -5.84 -9.36
N SER A 47 10.53 -4.62 -9.85
CA SER A 47 10.44 -3.43 -8.99
C SER A 47 9.18 -3.50 -8.12
N VAL A 48 9.19 -2.85 -6.94
CA VAL A 48 8.03 -2.71 -6.05
C VAL A 48 6.75 -2.33 -6.82
N ARG A 49 6.83 -1.31 -7.69
CA ARG A 49 5.69 -0.88 -8.51
C ARG A 49 5.11 -2.01 -9.36
N ALA A 50 5.97 -2.70 -10.10
CA ALA A 50 5.56 -3.81 -10.95
C ALA A 50 5.00 -4.99 -10.14
N ILE A 51 5.32 -5.14 -8.85
CA ILE A 51 4.72 -6.15 -7.97
C ILE A 51 3.31 -5.72 -7.54
N LEU A 52 3.15 -4.45 -7.16
CA LEU A 52 1.83 -3.88 -6.82
C LEU A 52 0.87 -3.94 -8.02
N ASP A 53 1.37 -3.67 -9.23
CA ASP A 53 0.60 -3.75 -10.48
C ASP A 53 0.09 -5.18 -10.80
N GLU A 54 0.73 -6.24 -10.25
CA GLU A 54 0.21 -7.63 -10.35
C GLU A 54 -0.94 -7.90 -9.35
N GLY A 55 -1.26 -6.95 -8.47
CA GLY A 55 -2.33 -7.05 -7.49
C GLY A 55 -1.88 -7.45 -6.08
N VAL A 56 -0.58 -7.33 -5.76
CA VAL A 56 -0.10 -7.48 -4.38
C VAL A 56 -0.47 -6.24 -3.57
N GLY A 57 -1.14 -6.45 -2.43
CA GLY A 57 -1.33 -5.42 -1.41
C GLY A 57 -0.29 -5.57 -0.30
N PHE A 58 0.19 -4.45 0.25
CA PHE A 58 1.17 -4.44 1.33
C PHE A 58 0.75 -3.46 2.42
N VAL A 59 0.79 -3.92 3.66
CA VAL A 59 0.57 -3.10 4.86
C VAL A 59 1.83 -3.23 5.71
N PRO A 60 2.64 -2.16 5.87
CA PRO A 60 3.91 -2.24 6.58
C PRO A 60 3.71 -2.37 8.09
N GLU A 61 4.73 -2.91 8.77
CA GLU A 61 4.75 -3.05 10.23
C GLU A 61 4.81 -1.67 10.92
N ASP A 62 5.72 -0.79 10.49
CA ASP A 62 5.76 0.61 10.95
C ASP A 62 4.96 1.52 10.02
N ARG A 63 3.68 1.64 10.32
CA ARG A 63 2.77 2.53 9.58
C ARG A 63 3.15 4.01 9.60
N LYS A 64 3.89 4.49 10.60
CA LYS A 64 4.19 5.92 10.72
C LYS A 64 5.35 6.33 9.84
N GLU A 65 6.33 5.45 9.72
CA GLU A 65 7.48 5.66 8.84
C GLU A 65 7.18 5.22 7.40
N ASP A 66 6.52 4.07 7.22
CA ASP A 66 6.43 3.41 5.91
C ASP A 66 5.01 3.39 5.31
N GLY A 67 3.97 3.66 6.11
CA GLY A 67 2.57 3.49 5.70
C GLY A 67 1.82 4.78 5.37
N LEU A 68 2.33 5.94 5.80
CA LEU A 68 1.59 7.20 5.74
C LEU A 68 2.53 8.40 5.67
N VAL A 69 2.22 9.35 4.80
CA VAL A 69 2.91 10.65 4.75
C VAL A 69 2.06 11.66 5.52
N GLY A 70 2.46 11.96 6.76
CA GLY A 70 1.65 12.76 7.68
C GLY A 70 1.37 14.20 7.21
N SER A 71 2.26 14.78 6.40
CA SER A 71 2.07 16.11 5.81
C SER A 71 1.13 16.12 4.61
N PHE A 72 0.85 14.96 4.02
CA PHE A 72 -0.08 14.84 2.89
C PHE A 72 -1.51 14.78 3.39
N SER A 73 -2.43 15.19 2.53
CA SER A 73 -3.86 15.05 2.75
C SER A 73 -4.30 13.59 2.79
N VAL A 74 -5.49 13.31 3.34
CA VAL A 74 -6.11 11.98 3.26
C VAL A 74 -6.21 11.52 1.81
N ALA A 75 -6.62 12.42 0.91
CA ALA A 75 -6.76 12.11 -0.51
C ALA A 75 -5.42 11.66 -1.14
N GLU A 76 -4.34 12.39 -0.88
CA GLU A 76 -3.01 12.05 -1.40
C GLU A 76 -2.50 10.72 -0.82
N ASN A 77 -2.72 10.47 0.47
CA ASN A 77 -2.34 9.20 1.10
C ASN A 77 -3.07 8.01 0.48
N LEU A 78 -4.35 8.15 0.14
CA LEU A 78 -5.17 7.10 -0.48
C LEU A 78 -4.71 6.66 -1.88
N ILE A 79 -3.80 7.42 -2.51
CA ILE A 79 -3.28 7.10 -3.85
C ILE A 79 -1.75 7.04 -3.91
N LEU A 80 -1.05 6.93 -2.77
CA LEU A 80 0.43 6.93 -2.74
C LEU A 80 1.05 5.87 -3.66
N ASP A 81 0.52 4.65 -3.60
CA ASP A 81 0.90 3.51 -4.44
C ASP A 81 0.37 3.60 -5.88
N ARG A 82 -0.62 4.46 -6.13
CA ARG A 82 -1.30 4.69 -7.42
C ARG A 82 -0.97 6.05 -8.04
N SER A 83 0.10 6.69 -7.57
CA SER A 83 0.48 8.04 -7.99
C SER A 83 0.90 8.17 -9.46
N ALA A 84 1.01 7.08 -10.22
CA ALA A 84 1.12 7.14 -11.68
C ALA A 84 0.08 6.28 -12.41
N ASP A 85 -1.01 5.92 -11.72
CA ASP A 85 -2.19 5.32 -12.35
C ASP A 85 -2.86 6.37 -13.26
N PRO A 86 -3.10 6.07 -14.54
CA PRO A 86 -3.85 6.95 -15.45
C PRO A 86 -5.26 7.33 -14.96
N ALA A 87 -5.82 6.58 -14.01
CA ALA A 87 -7.05 6.93 -13.31
C ALA A 87 -6.91 8.19 -12.44
N PHE A 88 -5.72 8.49 -11.93
CA PHE A 88 -5.50 9.65 -11.06
C PHE A 88 -4.57 10.68 -11.70
N VAL A 89 -3.80 10.32 -12.73
CA VAL A 89 -2.82 11.21 -13.37
C VAL A 89 -3.06 11.33 -14.87
N SER A 90 -2.98 12.57 -15.37
CA SER A 90 -3.02 12.89 -16.80
C SER A 90 -1.94 13.90 -17.13
N ALA A 91 -1.10 13.59 -18.12
CA ALA A 91 0.02 14.45 -18.54
C ALA A 91 0.91 14.93 -17.38
N GLY A 92 1.20 14.03 -16.42
CA GLY A 92 2.02 14.33 -15.24
C GLY A 92 1.33 15.16 -14.15
N THR A 93 0.04 15.46 -14.29
CA THR A 93 -0.75 16.22 -13.32
C THR A 93 -1.85 15.36 -12.70
N ILE A 94 -2.08 15.51 -11.40
CA ILE A 94 -3.16 14.82 -10.68
C ILE A 94 -4.52 15.37 -11.12
N ARG A 95 -5.44 14.47 -11.45
CA ARG A 95 -6.85 14.76 -11.75
C ARG A 95 -7.62 14.99 -10.45
N ARG A 96 -7.52 16.21 -9.90
CA ARG A 96 -8.06 16.58 -8.58
C ARG A 96 -9.53 16.21 -8.38
N ASN A 97 -10.39 16.39 -9.39
CA ASN A 97 -11.81 16.05 -9.27
C ASN A 97 -12.02 14.55 -9.07
N VAL A 98 -11.28 13.71 -9.81
CA VAL A 98 -11.36 12.25 -9.68
C VAL A 98 -10.80 11.80 -8.33
N LEU A 99 -9.72 12.44 -7.88
CA LEU A 99 -9.13 12.17 -6.58
C LEU A 99 -10.07 12.54 -5.43
N ASP A 100 -10.73 13.70 -5.47
CA ASP A 100 -11.68 14.14 -4.44
C ASP A 100 -12.89 13.20 -4.37
N GLU A 101 -13.46 12.81 -5.51
CA GLU A 101 -14.59 11.86 -5.58
C GLU A 101 -14.19 10.49 -4.98
N PHE A 102 -13.07 9.94 -5.43
CA PHE A 102 -12.52 8.70 -4.90
C PHE A 102 -12.26 8.77 -3.40
N ALA A 103 -11.65 9.86 -2.93
CA ALA A 103 -11.34 10.05 -1.51
C ALA A 103 -12.62 10.13 -0.67
N ARG A 104 -13.67 10.82 -1.13
CA ARG A 104 -14.96 10.87 -0.44
C ARG A 104 -15.64 9.51 -0.35
N GLU A 105 -15.53 8.69 -1.39
CA GLU A 105 -16.02 7.32 -1.37
C GLU A 105 -15.28 6.47 -0.33
N ARG A 106 -13.94 6.50 -0.35
CA ARG A 106 -13.11 5.74 0.59
C ARG A 106 -13.24 6.22 2.04
N ILE A 107 -13.39 7.52 2.27
CA ILE A 107 -13.68 8.08 3.60
C ILE A 107 -14.98 7.50 4.15
N ARG A 108 -16.02 7.34 3.31
CA ARG A 108 -17.29 6.73 3.74
C ARG A 108 -17.18 5.23 3.94
N GLU A 109 -16.51 4.53 3.01
CA GLU A 109 -16.37 3.07 3.04
C GLU A 109 -15.56 2.60 4.25
N TYR A 110 -14.46 3.28 4.56
CA TYR A 110 -13.57 2.96 5.68
C TYR A 110 -13.90 3.76 6.95
N ASP A 111 -14.95 4.58 6.92
CA ASP A 111 -15.40 5.40 8.06
C ASP A 111 -14.30 6.30 8.67
N ILE A 112 -13.46 6.87 7.81
CA ILE A 112 -12.32 7.72 8.21
C ILE A 112 -12.85 9.00 8.87
N ARG A 113 -12.51 9.21 10.14
CA ARG A 113 -12.92 10.39 10.92
C ARG A 113 -12.06 11.60 10.55
N THR A 114 -12.51 12.32 9.54
CA THR A 114 -11.83 13.51 9.00
C THR A 114 -12.83 14.63 8.68
N GLN A 115 -12.35 15.87 8.55
CA GLN A 115 -13.18 16.99 8.06
C GLN A 115 -13.40 16.93 6.54
N GLY A 116 -12.55 16.17 5.84
CA GLY A 116 -12.67 15.94 4.41
C GLY A 116 -11.36 15.46 3.78
N PRO A 117 -11.36 15.26 2.44
CA PRO A 117 -10.22 14.75 1.68
C PRO A 117 -8.92 15.54 1.87
N ASP A 118 -9.01 16.86 2.03
CA ASP A 118 -7.86 17.77 2.15
C ASP A 118 -7.21 17.80 3.55
N THR A 119 -7.78 17.10 4.53
CA THR A 119 -7.26 17.10 5.91
C THR A 119 -5.88 16.43 5.94
N PRO A 120 -4.84 17.04 6.53
CA PRO A 120 -3.53 16.40 6.66
C PRO A 120 -3.62 15.13 7.52
N ALA A 121 -3.12 14.01 7.01
CA ALA A 121 -3.31 12.70 7.62
C ALA A 121 -2.62 12.57 8.99
N GLY A 122 -1.54 13.34 9.21
CA GLY A 122 -0.84 13.42 10.49
C GLY A 122 -1.67 14.03 11.64
N THR A 123 -2.77 14.71 11.33
CA THR A 123 -3.68 15.29 12.34
C THR A 123 -4.75 14.32 12.83
N LEU A 124 -4.91 13.18 12.14
CA LEU A 124 -5.87 12.15 12.52
C LEU A 124 -5.41 11.39 13.76
N SER A 125 -6.35 10.77 14.48
CA SER A 125 -5.99 9.87 15.57
C SER A 125 -5.28 8.63 15.03
N GLY A 126 -4.43 7.98 15.84
CA GLY A 126 -3.69 6.79 15.40
C GLY A 126 -4.56 5.59 15.00
N GLY A 127 -5.85 5.59 15.39
CA GLY A 127 -6.83 4.61 14.91
C GLY A 127 -7.41 4.93 13.53
N ASN A 128 -7.45 6.21 13.13
CA ASN A 128 -7.86 6.64 11.79
C ASN A 128 -6.70 6.71 10.79
N GLN A 129 -5.47 6.64 11.28
CA GLN A 129 -4.27 6.50 10.46
C GLN A 129 -3.99 5.04 10.06
N GLN A 130 -4.72 4.08 10.64
CA GLN A 130 -4.70 2.66 10.25
C GLN A 130 -5.82 2.41 9.26
#